data_AF-I0KBK5-F1
#
_entry.id   AF-I0KBK5-F1
#
_cell.length_a   1.000
_cell.length_b   1.000
_cell.length_c   1.000
_cell.angle_alpha   90.00
_cell.angle_beta   90.00
_cell.angle_gamma   90.00
#
_symmetry.space_group_name_H-M   'P 1'
#
loop_
_entity.id
_entity.type
_entity.pdbx_description
1 polymer ?
#
loop_
_entity_poly.entity_id
_entity_poly.type
_entity_poly.pdbx_seq_one_letter_code
_entity_poly.pdbx_strand_id
1 'polypeptide(L)'
;MTYRLATNCFRSKQTSMSRQQVIPAPLIGQEHGSSGTPTSEEHPIDQQATTLQALLDERTAQLEKANEALARAQADLRRANRQGGQQALYLQAVLNNSPAAIGYIKAVFDKPDPLEGDPLLDSIIDYQLVALNDKFAAIVGEPVGQLVGQSASRLAGLLWQEVTYANFYRIIAEDVALYEERAYDEAGQPRWWSISAAKHDGGVVLTYLDVTELRQTQLQREALRQQADEAIRVTAQLAALRQQLNDRGASMRVASHDIRSSIGVVSGATQLLKSAESDADRVHLLDMINRNVDAMTHLLADLIDASPIGTDR
;
A
#
# COMPACT_ATOMS: atom_id res chain seq x y z
N MET A 1 -37.03 11.20 -29.65
CA MET A 1 -37.24 11.26 -28.20
C MET A 1 -35.94 11.78 -27.58
N THR A 2 -35.54 13.05 -27.49
CA THR A 2 -36.15 14.39 -27.39
C THR A 2 -36.95 14.67 -26.12
N TYR A 3 -36.27 15.07 -25.03
CA TYR A 3 -36.73 16.01 -23.98
C TYR A 3 -35.48 16.57 -23.26
N ARG A 4 -35.02 17.79 -23.60
CA ARG A 4 -35.32 19.13 -23.04
C ARG A 4 -34.62 19.44 -21.70
N LEU A 5 -33.49 20.14 -21.84
CA LEU A 5 -32.84 20.97 -20.83
C LEU A 5 -33.73 22.18 -20.48
N ALA A 6 -33.92 22.45 -19.19
CA ALA A 6 -34.51 23.68 -18.68
C ALA A 6 -33.41 24.60 -18.14
N THR A 7 -33.06 25.59 -18.95
CA THR A 7 -32.26 26.76 -18.61
C THR A 7 -33.15 27.71 -17.79
N ASN A 8 -32.75 28.07 -16.57
CA ASN A 8 -33.39 29.17 -15.85
C ASN A 8 -32.40 30.31 -15.61
N CYS A 9 -32.76 31.43 -16.21
CA CYS A 9 -32.08 32.71 -16.29
C CYS A 9 -32.38 33.49 -15.00
N PHE A 10 -31.37 33.82 -14.19
CA PHE A 10 -31.56 34.82 -13.12
C PHE A 10 -30.85 36.12 -13.52
N ARG A 11 -31.69 37.11 -13.82
CA ARG A 11 -31.36 38.45 -14.28
C ARG A 11 -30.72 39.29 -13.17
N SER A 12 -29.79 40.12 -13.61
CA SER A 12 -29.21 41.25 -12.89
C SER A 12 -30.28 42.26 -12.43
N LYS A 13 -30.02 42.86 -11.26
CA LYS A 13 -30.42 44.24 -10.98
C LYS A 13 -29.22 44.96 -10.39
N GLN A 14 -28.43 45.58 -11.28
CA GLN A 14 -27.56 46.69 -10.94
C GLN A 14 -28.45 47.92 -10.75
N THR A 15 -28.46 48.48 -9.54
CA THR A 15 -29.10 49.76 -9.28
C THR A 15 -28.08 50.86 -9.53
N SER A 16 -28.17 51.45 -10.72
CA SER A 16 -27.51 52.69 -11.10
C SER A 16 -28.19 53.88 -10.41
N MET A 17 -27.47 54.63 -9.57
CA MET A 17 -27.89 55.99 -9.23
C MET A 17 -27.08 56.99 -10.06
N SER A 18 -27.81 57.61 -10.97
CA SER A 18 -27.34 58.60 -11.92
C SER A 18 -27.08 59.95 -11.27
N ARG A 19 -25.93 60.53 -11.64
CA ARG A 19 -25.64 61.96 -11.71
C ARG A 19 -26.88 62.77 -12.12
N GLN A 20 -27.25 63.75 -11.30
CA GLN A 20 -28.19 64.80 -11.68
C GLN A 20 -27.40 66.02 -12.13
N GLN A 21 -27.48 66.30 -13.42
CA GLN A 21 -26.92 67.45 -14.13
C GLN A 21 -27.75 68.71 -13.84
N VAL A 22 -27.06 69.81 -13.56
CA VAL A 22 -27.58 71.17 -13.38
C VAL A 22 -27.35 71.96 -14.68
N ILE A 23 -28.40 72.57 -15.24
CA ILE A 23 -28.38 73.55 -16.37
C ILE A 23 -29.57 74.54 -16.11
N PRO A 24 -29.62 75.81 -16.62
CA PRO A 24 -29.73 77.02 -15.77
C PRO A 24 -30.94 77.95 -16.08
N ALA A 25 -31.16 78.96 -15.20
CA ALA A 25 -31.72 80.33 -15.41
C ALA A 25 -33.11 80.52 -16.13
N PRO A 26 -33.85 81.66 -16.00
CA PRO A 26 -33.39 83.01 -15.60
C PRO A 26 -34.32 83.88 -14.69
N LEU A 27 -33.68 84.95 -14.18
CA LEU A 27 -34.10 86.36 -13.97
C LEU A 27 -35.59 86.72 -13.75
N ILE A 28 -35.85 87.43 -12.64
CA ILE A 28 -36.62 88.68 -12.39
C ILE A 28 -36.62 88.82 -10.84
N GLY A 29 -36.46 89.96 -10.17
CA GLY A 29 -36.25 91.35 -10.51
C GLY A 29 -35.83 92.06 -9.22
N GLN A 30 -35.19 93.22 -9.38
CA GLN A 30 -34.75 94.11 -8.31
C GLN A 30 -35.92 94.58 -7.44
N GLU A 31 -35.69 94.75 -6.14
CA GLU A 31 -36.06 95.99 -5.44
C GLU A 31 -35.07 96.27 -4.30
N HIS A 32 -34.97 97.56 -4.00
CA HIS A 32 -33.94 98.25 -3.26
C HIS A 32 -33.98 98.01 -1.74
N GLY A 33 -32.84 98.25 -1.09
CA GLY A 33 -32.86 99.08 0.12
C GLY A 33 -31.98 98.62 1.28
N SER A 34 -31.03 99.49 1.60
CA SER A 34 -30.54 99.77 2.95
C SER A 34 -29.40 98.90 3.51
N SER A 35 -28.19 99.42 3.24
CA SER A 35 -27.12 99.68 4.20
C SER A 35 -27.24 99.05 5.60
N GLY A 36 -26.36 98.09 5.87
CA GLY A 36 -25.84 97.74 7.19
C GLY A 36 -24.34 97.52 7.07
N THR A 37 -23.55 98.36 7.72
CA THR A 37 -22.09 98.26 7.87
C THR A 37 -21.68 96.97 8.61
N PRO A 38 -20.46 96.46 8.39
CA PRO A 38 -20.04 95.15 8.88
C PRO A 38 -19.69 95.23 10.37
N THR A 39 -20.32 94.39 11.18
CA THR A 39 -19.98 94.26 12.59
C THR A 39 -19.48 92.85 12.84
N SER A 40 -18.19 92.78 13.14
CA SER A 40 -17.40 91.58 13.39
C SER A 40 -17.90 90.81 14.61
N GLU A 41 -18.61 89.69 14.44
CA GLU A 41 -18.91 88.75 15.53
C GLU A 41 -19.18 87.27 15.08
N GLU A 42 -19.01 86.92 13.80
CA GLU A 42 -19.27 85.54 13.28
C GLU A 42 -18.08 84.56 13.35
N HIS A 43 -16.88 85.03 13.71
CA HIS A 43 -15.63 84.25 13.64
C HIS A 43 -15.59 82.90 14.39
N PRO A 44 -16.18 82.71 15.59
CA PRO A 44 -16.02 81.45 16.33
C PRO A 44 -16.93 80.32 15.84
N ILE A 45 -18.11 80.63 15.29
CA ILE A 45 -19.07 79.61 14.81
C ILE A 45 -18.61 79.05 13.45
N ASP A 46 -18.10 79.91 12.57
CA ASP A 46 -17.56 79.51 11.27
C ASP A 46 -16.26 78.69 11.42
N GLN A 47 -15.42 79.03 12.40
CA GLN A 47 -14.25 78.24 12.77
C GLN A 47 -14.64 76.86 13.33
N GLN A 48 -15.67 76.77 14.17
CA GLN A 48 -16.18 75.49 14.67
C GLN A 48 -16.78 74.63 13.54
N ALA A 49 -17.57 75.22 12.64
CA ALA A 49 -18.13 74.52 11.49
C ALA A 49 -17.04 73.97 10.55
N THR A 50 -16.00 74.78 10.28
CA THR A 50 -14.85 74.37 9.46
C THR A 50 -14.05 73.24 10.12
N THR A 51 -13.85 73.31 11.44
CA THR A 51 -13.14 72.28 12.21
C THR A 51 -13.94 70.97 12.24
N LEU A 52 -15.27 71.05 12.40
CA LEU A 52 -16.14 69.87 12.37
C LEU A 52 -16.16 69.22 10.98
N GLN A 53 -16.18 70.02 9.92
CA GLN A 53 -16.13 69.54 8.54
C GLN A 53 -14.80 68.82 8.25
N ALA A 54 -13.67 69.38 8.68
CA ALA A 54 -12.36 68.74 8.56
C ALA A 54 -12.29 67.40 9.33
N LEU A 55 -12.90 67.33 10.52
CA LEU A 55 -13.00 66.08 11.29
C LEU A 55 -13.90 65.04 10.62
N LEU A 56 -15.00 65.45 9.97
CA LEU A 56 -15.87 64.56 9.21
C LEU A 56 -15.15 64.03 7.96
N ASP A 57 -14.40 64.87 7.25
CA ASP A 57 -13.59 64.48 6.11
C ASP A 57 -12.47 63.51 6.51
N GLU A 58 -11.83 63.74 7.67
CA GLU A 58 -10.84 62.81 8.22
C GLU A 58 -11.49 61.46 8.59
N ARG A 59 -12.65 61.48 9.26
CA ARG A 59 -13.36 60.26 9.65
C ARG A 59 -13.89 59.47 8.46
N THR A 60 -14.37 60.15 7.42
CA THR A 60 -14.82 59.50 6.18
C THR A 60 -13.65 58.86 5.43
N ALA A 61 -12.51 59.55 5.31
CA ALA A 61 -11.29 58.97 4.75
C ALA A 61 -10.77 57.76 5.56
N GLN A 62 -10.85 57.81 6.89
CA GLN A 62 -10.52 56.67 7.76
C GLN A 62 -11.48 55.49 7.53
N LEU A 63 -12.78 55.73 7.39
CA LEU A 63 -13.78 54.70 7.11
C LEU A 63 -13.60 54.07 5.73
N GLU A 64 -13.29 54.86 4.71
CA GLU A 64 -12.99 54.35 3.36
C GLU A 64 -11.76 53.44 3.38
N LYS A 65 -10.67 53.87 4.04
CA LYS A 65 -9.47 53.06 4.20
C LYS A 65 -9.73 51.76 4.97
N ALA A 66 -10.55 51.80 6.03
CA ALA A 66 -10.95 50.62 6.79
C ALA A 66 -11.83 49.67 5.96
N ASN A 67 -12.76 50.21 5.17
CA ASN A 67 -13.61 49.43 4.27
C ASN A 67 -12.80 48.75 3.16
N GLU A 68 -11.82 49.44 2.58
CA GLU A 68 -10.90 48.84 1.62
C GLU A 68 -10.07 47.71 2.23
N ALA A 69 -9.55 47.91 3.45
CA ALA A 69 -8.80 46.87 4.16
C ALA A 69 -9.65 45.64 4.44
N LEU A 70 -10.90 45.84 4.88
CA LEU A 70 -11.86 44.75 5.11
C LEU A 70 -12.20 44.01 3.81
N ALA A 71 -12.38 44.73 2.70
CA ALA A 71 -12.65 44.13 1.40
C ALA A 71 -11.48 43.25 0.93
N ARG A 72 -10.24 43.68 1.15
CA ARG A 72 -9.03 42.87 0.86
C ARG A 72 -9.00 41.61 1.73
N ALA A 73 -9.19 41.75 3.05
CA ALA A 73 -9.20 40.62 3.97
C ALA A 73 -10.30 39.58 3.63
N GLN A 74 -11.49 40.03 3.25
CA GLN A 74 -12.57 39.16 2.80
C GLN A 74 -12.23 38.45 1.48
N ALA A 75 -11.57 39.14 0.54
CA ALA A 75 -11.13 38.53 -0.71
C ALA A 75 -10.10 37.43 -0.48
N ASP A 76 -9.15 37.66 0.43
CA ASP A 76 -8.11 36.69 0.77
C ASP A 76 -8.68 35.50 1.53
N LEU A 77 -9.60 35.70 2.48
CA LEU A 77 -10.30 34.61 3.16
C LEU A 77 -11.11 33.75 2.18
N ARG A 78 -11.79 34.37 1.22
CA ARG A 78 -12.51 33.64 0.15
C ARG A 78 -11.57 32.86 -0.75
N ARG A 79 -10.39 33.40 -1.07
CA ARG A 79 -9.36 32.69 -1.84
C ARG A 79 -8.84 31.49 -1.05
N ALA A 80 -8.47 31.68 0.21
CA ALA A 80 -8.00 30.60 1.08
C ALA A 80 -9.06 29.51 1.25
N ASN A 81 -10.32 29.87 1.50
CA ASN A 81 -11.41 28.91 1.65
C ASN A 81 -11.68 28.13 0.35
N ARG A 82 -11.62 28.80 -0.82
CA ARG A 82 -11.72 28.11 -2.12
C ARG A 82 -10.56 27.15 -2.35
N GLN A 83 -9.33 27.56 -2.02
CA GLN A 83 -8.16 26.72 -2.15
C GLN A 83 -8.24 25.49 -1.24
N GLY A 84 -8.64 25.67 0.02
CA GLY A 84 -8.87 24.57 0.95
C GLY A 84 -9.97 23.62 0.47
N GLY A 85 -11.09 24.15 0.00
CA GLY A 85 -12.16 23.35 -0.61
C GLY A 85 -11.69 22.56 -1.83
N GLN A 86 -10.85 23.14 -2.67
CA GLN A 86 -10.31 22.47 -3.84
C GLN A 86 -9.30 21.37 -3.48
N GLN A 87 -8.45 21.60 -2.46
CA GLN A 87 -7.55 20.56 -1.94
C GLN A 87 -8.33 19.38 -1.35
N ALA A 88 -9.40 19.65 -0.59
CA ALA A 88 -10.26 18.61 -0.05
C ALA A 88 -10.89 17.74 -1.15
N LEU A 89 -11.34 18.36 -2.27
CA LEU A 89 -11.86 17.62 -3.42
C LEU A 89 -10.81 16.70 -4.06
N TYR A 90 -9.58 17.16 -4.21
CA TYR A 90 -8.51 16.32 -4.76
C TYR A 90 -8.18 15.14 -3.84
N LEU A 91 -8.08 15.38 -2.53
CA LEU A 91 -7.84 14.30 -1.56
C LEU A 91 -8.99 13.29 -1.55
N GLN A 92 -10.23 13.75 -1.61
CA GLN A 92 -11.40 12.87 -1.70
C GLN A 92 -11.38 12.03 -2.99
N ALA A 93 -11.00 12.63 -4.12
CA ALA A 93 -10.86 11.89 -5.38
C ALA A 93 -9.77 10.81 -5.29
N VAL A 94 -8.62 11.13 -4.68
CA VAL A 94 -7.54 10.15 -4.45
C VAL A 94 -8.01 9.01 -3.54
N LEU A 95 -8.67 9.33 -2.43
CA LEU A 95 -9.20 8.33 -1.50
C LEU A 95 -10.26 7.43 -2.16
N ASN A 96 -11.18 8.00 -2.94
CA ASN A 96 -12.24 7.24 -3.61
C ASN A 96 -11.72 6.37 -4.75
N ASN A 97 -10.62 6.75 -5.39
CA ASN A 97 -9.99 5.94 -6.44
C ASN A 97 -9.00 4.88 -5.90
N SER A 98 -8.72 4.87 -4.60
CA SER A 98 -7.95 3.81 -3.96
C SER A 98 -8.68 2.47 -4.11
N PRO A 99 -8.00 1.35 -4.40
CA PRO A 99 -8.61 0.01 -4.38
C PRO A 99 -9.04 -0.41 -2.97
N ALA A 100 -8.46 0.19 -1.94
CA ALA A 100 -8.76 -0.10 -0.55
C ALA A 100 -9.93 0.76 -0.03
N ALA A 101 -10.74 0.18 0.85
CA ALA A 101 -11.70 0.91 1.67
C ALA A 101 -10.95 1.57 2.83
N ILE A 102 -11.04 2.90 2.92
CA ILE A 102 -10.29 3.69 3.90
C ILE A 102 -11.29 4.46 4.76
N GLY A 103 -11.09 4.41 6.07
CA GLY A 103 -11.84 5.16 7.06
C GLY A 103 -10.91 5.81 8.07
N TYR A 104 -11.23 7.03 8.51
CA TYR A 104 -10.54 7.74 9.57
C TYR A 104 -11.50 7.93 10.74
N ILE A 105 -11.10 7.40 11.89
CA ILE A 105 -11.86 7.41 13.14
C ILE A 105 -11.10 8.26 14.14
N LYS A 106 -11.74 9.29 14.68
CA LYS A 106 -11.15 10.18 15.67
C LYS A 106 -11.61 9.80 17.08
N ALA A 107 -10.69 9.79 18.03
CA ALA A 107 -11.05 9.63 19.43
C ALA A 107 -11.72 10.91 19.96
N VAL A 108 -12.74 10.72 20.79
CA VAL A 108 -13.42 11.77 21.54
C VAL A 108 -12.97 11.66 22.99
N PHE A 109 -12.45 12.74 23.54
CA PHE A 109 -11.90 12.80 24.89
C PHE A 109 -12.88 13.50 25.85
N ASP A 110 -12.87 13.10 27.13
CA ASP A 110 -13.74 13.65 28.19
C ASP A 110 -13.52 15.16 28.41
N LYS A 111 -12.27 15.63 28.27
CA LYS A 111 -11.94 17.05 28.21
C LYS A 111 -11.62 17.41 26.76
N PRO A 112 -12.46 18.21 26.11
CA PRO A 112 -12.15 18.70 24.77
C PRO A 112 -11.13 19.84 24.90
N ASP A 113 -9.84 19.53 25.14
CA ASP A 113 -8.80 20.48 24.81
C ASP A 113 -8.68 20.53 23.28
N PRO A 114 -8.93 21.68 22.61
CA PRO A 114 -8.99 21.71 21.15
C PRO A 114 -7.67 21.43 20.45
N LEU A 115 -6.55 21.37 21.18
CA LEU A 115 -5.22 21.39 20.58
C LEU A 115 -4.43 20.09 20.60
N GLU A 116 -4.71 19.11 21.46
CA GLU A 116 -4.01 17.82 21.47
C GLU A 116 -4.62 16.97 22.60
N GLY A 117 -5.66 16.19 22.31
CA GLY A 117 -6.10 15.16 23.24
C GLY A 117 -5.01 14.09 23.32
N ASP A 118 -4.19 14.12 24.37
CA ASP A 118 -3.20 13.09 24.63
C ASP A 118 -3.92 11.90 25.30
N PRO A 119 -3.97 10.71 24.68
CA PRO A 119 -4.57 9.51 25.27
C PRO A 119 -3.95 9.05 26.60
N LEU A 120 -2.77 9.59 26.96
CA LEU A 120 -2.13 9.36 28.26
C LEU A 120 -2.64 10.32 29.36
N LEU A 121 -3.23 11.46 29.00
CA LEU A 121 -3.67 12.51 29.92
C LEU A 121 -5.19 12.63 30.02
N ASP A 122 -5.91 12.40 28.92
CA ASP A 122 -7.36 12.49 28.85
C ASP A 122 -8.02 11.14 28.54
N SER A 123 -9.11 10.86 29.24
CA SER A 123 -9.87 9.61 29.04
C SER A 123 -10.65 9.67 27.72
N ILE A 124 -10.46 8.67 26.86
CA ILE A 124 -11.24 8.50 25.63
C ILE A 124 -12.64 8.02 26.00
N ILE A 125 -13.67 8.79 25.64
CA ILE A 125 -15.08 8.51 25.93
C ILE A 125 -15.80 7.84 24.75
N ASP A 126 -15.38 8.11 23.51
CA ASP A 126 -15.95 7.50 22.32
C ASP A 126 -14.99 7.60 21.12
N TYR A 127 -15.35 6.95 20.01
CA TYR A 127 -14.66 7.03 18.74
C TYR A 127 -15.66 7.38 17.66
N GLN A 128 -15.39 8.42 16.86
CA GLN A 128 -16.29 8.87 15.81
C GLN A 128 -15.65 8.76 14.44
N LEU A 129 -16.40 8.27 13.46
CA LEU A 129 -15.95 8.20 12.09
C LEU A 129 -15.97 9.59 11.45
N VAL A 130 -14.81 10.15 11.11
CA VAL A 130 -14.69 11.53 10.61
C VAL A 130 -14.62 11.59 9.09
N ALA A 131 -13.92 10.64 8.47
CA ALA A 131 -13.78 10.58 7.03
C ALA A 131 -13.79 9.13 6.57
N LEU A 132 -14.31 8.88 5.36
CA LEU A 132 -14.27 7.57 4.73
C LEU A 132 -14.41 7.73 3.22
N ASN A 133 -13.94 6.74 2.46
CA ASN A 133 -14.09 6.72 1.01
C ASN A 133 -15.31 5.89 0.57
N ASP A 134 -15.71 6.03 -0.69
CA ASP A 134 -16.90 5.36 -1.24
C ASP A 134 -16.83 3.83 -1.12
N LYS A 135 -15.63 3.25 -1.15
CA LYS A 135 -15.44 1.81 -0.94
C LYS A 135 -15.75 1.37 0.48
N PHE A 136 -15.33 2.15 1.47
CA PHE A 136 -15.66 1.87 2.86
C PHE A 136 -17.17 1.96 3.08
N ALA A 137 -17.82 2.97 2.51
CA ALA A 137 -19.29 3.08 2.51
C ALA A 137 -19.96 1.85 1.87
N ALA A 138 -19.44 1.37 0.73
CA ALA A 138 -19.96 0.19 0.04
C ALA A 138 -19.83 -1.09 0.87
N ILE A 139 -18.75 -1.26 1.63
CA ILE A 139 -18.55 -2.40 2.54
C ILE A 139 -19.55 -2.35 3.71
N VAL A 140 -19.77 -1.17 4.28
CA VAL A 140 -20.73 -0.98 5.37
C VAL A 140 -22.18 -1.09 4.86
N GLY A 141 -22.42 -0.81 3.58
CA GLY A 141 -23.74 -0.84 2.95
C GLY A 141 -24.56 0.43 3.13
N GLU A 142 -23.96 1.52 3.60
CA GLU A 142 -24.61 2.80 3.88
C GLU A 142 -23.89 3.96 3.18
N PRO A 143 -24.60 5.04 2.80
CA PRO A 143 -23.98 6.18 2.15
C PRO A 143 -23.09 6.96 3.12
N VAL A 144 -21.99 7.52 2.59
CA VAL A 144 -20.97 8.29 3.34
C VAL A 144 -21.58 9.29 4.32
N GLY A 145 -22.59 10.06 3.88
CA GLY A 145 -23.21 11.10 4.70
C GLY A 145 -23.98 10.62 5.93
N GLN A 146 -24.34 9.33 6.01
CA GLN A 146 -24.99 8.73 7.18
C GLN A 146 -23.97 8.14 8.17
N LEU A 147 -22.79 7.77 7.66
CA LEU A 147 -21.72 7.13 8.42
C LEU A 147 -20.78 8.13 9.09
N VAL A 148 -20.52 9.27 8.45
CA VAL A 148 -19.70 10.35 9.04
C VAL A 148 -20.39 10.90 10.30
N GLY A 149 -19.65 10.98 11.40
CA GLY A 149 -20.10 11.42 12.71
C GLY A 149 -20.70 10.33 13.60
N GLN A 150 -20.88 9.10 13.08
CA GLN A 150 -21.37 7.99 13.89
C GLN A 150 -20.29 7.41 14.79
N SER A 151 -20.71 6.83 15.92
CA SER A 151 -19.82 6.09 16.81
C SER A 151 -19.28 4.84 16.11
N ALA A 152 -17.97 4.60 16.25
CA ALA A 152 -17.28 3.44 15.71
C ALA A 152 -17.78 2.11 16.32
N SER A 153 -18.51 2.15 17.43
CA SER A 153 -19.23 1.00 17.99
C SER A 153 -20.19 0.35 16.99
N ARG A 154 -20.82 1.14 16.11
CA ARG A 154 -21.68 0.60 15.05
C ARG A 154 -20.91 -0.22 14.02
N LEU A 155 -19.63 0.10 13.84
CA LEU A 155 -18.73 -0.61 12.95
C LEU A 155 -18.09 -1.83 13.63
N ALA A 156 -18.25 -2.02 14.95
CA ALA A 156 -17.62 -3.11 15.67
C ALA A 156 -17.87 -4.49 15.04
N GLY A 157 -19.10 -4.75 14.56
CA GLY A 157 -19.44 -6.01 13.88
C GLY A 157 -18.68 -6.26 12.57
N LEU A 158 -18.25 -5.19 11.89
CA LEU A 158 -17.44 -5.22 10.67
C LEU A 158 -15.93 -5.21 10.95
N LEU A 159 -15.54 -4.76 12.14
CA LEU A 159 -14.14 -4.66 12.59
C LEU A 159 -13.75 -5.87 13.47
N TRP A 160 -13.34 -5.63 14.71
CA TRP A 160 -12.86 -6.65 15.67
C TRP A 160 -13.92 -7.06 16.70
N GLN A 161 -15.20 -6.83 16.43
CA GLN A 161 -16.31 -7.12 17.33
C GLN A 161 -16.03 -6.50 18.72
N GLU A 162 -16.03 -7.33 19.77
CA GLU A 162 -15.83 -6.91 21.16
C GLU A 162 -14.45 -6.27 21.42
N VAL A 163 -13.43 -6.59 20.61
CA VAL A 163 -12.05 -6.13 20.81
C VAL A 163 -11.77 -4.82 20.06
N THR A 164 -12.75 -4.27 19.35
CA THR A 164 -12.59 -3.05 18.52
C THR A 164 -12.08 -1.85 19.33
N TYR A 165 -12.70 -1.59 20.48
CA TYR A 165 -12.30 -0.47 21.35
C TYR A 165 -10.91 -0.65 21.96
N ALA A 166 -10.59 -1.88 22.39
CA ALA A 166 -9.28 -2.20 22.94
C ALA A 166 -8.17 -2.02 21.90
N ASN A 167 -8.41 -2.43 20.64
CA ASN A 167 -7.46 -2.24 19.55
C ASN A 167 -7.27 -0.75 19.22
N PHE A 168 -8.34 0.05 19.16
CA PHE A 168 -8.22 1.49 18.96
C PHE A 168 -7.43 2.17 20.08
N TYR A 169 -7.71 1.81 21.34
CA TYR A 169 -6.97 2.31 22.48
C TYR A 169 -5.48 1.99 22.35
N ARG A 170 -5.13 0.73 22.03
CA ARG A 170 -3.73 0.33 21.83
C ARG A 170 -3.06 1.09 20.69
N ILE A 171 -3.72 1.26 19.56
CA ILE A 171 -3.17 2.00 18.41
C ILE A 171 -2.89 3.46 18.79
N ILE A 172 -3.81 4.11 19.52
CA ILE A 172 -3.69 5.53 19.85
C ILE A 172 -2.72 5.77 21.02
N ALA A 173 -2.82 4.98 22.09
CA ALA A 173 -2.04 5.14 23.32
C ALA A 173 -0.64 4.51 23.23
N GLU A 174 -0.51 3.33 22.61
CA GLU A 174 0.76 2.59 22.51
C GLU A 174 1.50 2.83 21.18
N ASP A 175 0.88 3.54 20.23
CA ASP A 175 1.41 3.79 18.88
C ASP A 175 1.76 2.50 18.11
N VAL A 176 1.01 1.43 18.38
CA VAL A 176 1.21 0.12 17.74
C VAL A 176 0.26 0.00 16.55
N ALA A 177 0.81 0.04 15.34
CA ALA A 177 0.05 -0.28 14.14
C ALA A 177 -0.38 -1.75 14.14
N LEU A 178 -1.62 -2.02 13.75
CA LEU A 178 -2.19 -3.36 13.65
C LEU A 178 -2.33 -3.74 12.18
N TYR A 179 -1.89 -4.95 11.85
CA TYR A 179 -2.06 -5.55 10.53
C TYR A 179 -2.48 -7.00 10.70
N GLU A 180 -3.55 -7.39 10.05
CA GLU A 180 -3.99 -8.78 9.99
C GLU A 180 -4.65 -9.09 8.65
N GLU A 181 -4.64 -10.38 8.29
CA GLU A 181 -5.37 -10.90 7.15
C GLU A 181 -6.35 -11.95 7.61
N ARG A 182 -7.60 -11.83 7.19
CA ARG A 182 -8.69 -12.74 7.57
C ARG A 182 -9.39 -13.26 6.34
N ALA A 183 -9.65 -14.56 6.35
CA ALA A 183 -10.50 -15.21 5.37
C ALA A 183 -11.95 -15.14 5.84
N TYR A 184 -12.82 -14.64 4.97
CA TYR A 184 -14.26 -14.66 5.14
C TYR A 184 -14.84 -15.60 4.08
N ASP A 185 -15.82 -16.40 4.48
CA ASP A 185 -16.55 -17.24 3.54
C ASP A 185 -17.66 -16.41 2.89
N GLU A 186 -17.51 -16.13 1.60
CA GLU A 186 -18.49 -15.42 0.80
C GLU A 186 -19.04 -16.39 -0.25
N ALA A 187 -20.27 -16.87 -0.04
CA ALA A 187 -20.95 -17.81 -0.92
C ALA A 187 -20.17 -19.11 -1.23
N GLY A 188 -19.41 -19.62 -0.26
CA GLY A 188 -18.64 -20.86 -0.39
C GLY A 188 -17.25 -20.68 -1.03
N GLN A 189 -16.82 -19.43 -1.27
CA GLN A 189 -15.46 -19.11 -1.70
C GLN A 189 -14.74 -18.27 -0.63
N PRO A 190 -13.51 -18.64 -0.24
CA PRO A 190 -12.75 -17.87 0.73
C PRO A 190 -12.27 -16.55 0.13
N ARG A 191 -12.80 -15.43 0.62
CA ARG A 191 -12.33 -14.08 0.33
C ARG A 191 -11.37 -13.62 1.41
N TRP A 192 -10.16 -13.22 1.02
CA TRP A 192 -9.14 -12.74 1.94
C TRP A 192 -9.17 -11.22 2.02
N TRP A 193 -9.36 -10.72 3.23
CA TRP A 193 -9.34 -9.30 3.54
C TRP A 193 -8.12 -8.98 4.39
N SER A 194 -7.34 -8.00 3.96
CA SER A 194 -6.27 -7.36 4.71
C SER A 194 -6.85 -6.16 5.44
N ILE A 195 -6.64 -6.13 6.76
CA ILE A 195 -7.09 -5.08 7.65
C ILE A 195 -5.85 -4.45 8.26
N SER A 196 -5.65 -3.16 8.03
CA SER A 196 -4.57 -2.40 8.64
C SER A 196 -5.11 -1.18 9.37
N ALA A 197 -4.55 -0.90 10.54
CA ALA A 197 -4.94 0.20 11.40
C ALA A 197 -3.71 0.90 11.95
N ALA A 198 -3.63 2.21 11.79
CA ALA A 198 -2.49 3.01 12.25
C ALA A 198 -2.94 4.32 12.88
N LYS A 199 -2.15 4.83 13.83
CA LYS A 199 -2.41 6.10 14.49
C LYS A 199 -2.23 7.26 13.52
N HIS A 200 -3.14 8.23 13.56
CA HIS A 200 -3.03 9.49 12.82
C HIS A 200 -3.78 10.60 13.56
N ASP A 201 -3.08 11.68 13.91
CA ASP A 201 -3.66 12.91 14.48
C ASP A 201 -4.67 12.66 15.63
N GLY A 202 -4.26 11.86 16.63
CA GLY A 202 -5.13 11.50 17.77
C GLY A 202 -6.30 10.57 17.43
N GLY A 203 -6.28 9.95 16.25
CA GLY A 203 -7.26 8.97 15.78
C GLY A 203 -6.61 7.74 15.14
N VAL A 204 -7.43 6.90 14.52
CA VAL A 204 -7.04 5.68 13.82
C VAL A 204 -7.46 5.77 12.35
N VAL A 205 -6.51 5.56 11.45
CA VAL A 205 -6.80 5.28 10.04
C VAL A 205 -6.95 3.78 9.87
N LEU A 206 -8.11 3.35 9.40
CA LEU A 206 -8.42 1.99 9.03
C LEU A 206 -8.38 1.82 7.52
N THR A 207 -7.78 0.73 7.07
CA THR A 207 -7.77 0.32 5.67
C THR A 207 -8.18 -1.13 5.55
N TYR A 208 -9.13 -1.39 4.66
CA TYR A 208 -9.63 -2.70 4.28
C TYR A 208 -9.30 -2.92 2.81
N LEU A 209 -8.54 -3.97 2.52
CA LEU A 209 -8.17 -4.32 1.16
C LEU A 209 -8.47 -5.79 0.90
N ASP A 210 -9.16 -6.05 -0.19
CA ASP A 210 -9.33 -7.41 -0.69
C ASP A 210 -8.03 -7.89 -1.32
N VAL A 211 -7.43 -8.90 -0.70
CA VAL A 211 -6.16 -9.50 -1.10
C VAL A 211 -6.33 -10.92 -1.64
N THR A 212 -7.55 -11.31 -2.00
CA THR A 212 -7.85 -12.68 -2.46
C THR A 212 -7.03 -13.09 -3.68
N GLU A 213 -7.02 -12.25 -4.72
CA GLU A 213 -6.26 -12.52 -5.95
C GLU A 213 -4.75 -12.56 -5.68
N LEU A 214 -4.27 -11.66 -4.82
CA LEU A 214 -2.86 -11.63 -4.40
C LEU A 214 -2.48 -12.92 -3.68
N ARG A 215 -3.31 -13.38 -2.73
CA ARG A 215 -3.11 -14.63 -1.99
C ARG A 215 -3.16 -15.85 -2.89
N GLN A 216 -4.13 -15.94 -3.80
CA GLN A 216 -4.23 -17.03 -4.77
C GLN A 216 -2.98 -17.10 -5.65
N THR A 217 -2.53 -15.94 -6.17
CA THR A 217 -1.32 -15.85 -6.97
C THR A 217 -0.08 -16.28 -6.17
N GLN A 218 0.01 -15.87 -4.90
CA GLN A 218 1.11 -16.25 -4.02
C GLN A 218 1.13 -17.77 -3.77
N LEU A 219 -0.01 -18.36 -3.42
CA LEU A 219 -0.14 -19.80 -3.19
C LEU A 219 0.20 -20.61 -4.46
N GLN A 220 -0.26 -20.16 -5.63
CA GLN A 220 0.05 -20.81 -6.89
C GLN A 220 1.56 -20.76 -7.20
N ARG A 221 2.21 -19.61 -6.94
CA ARG A 221 3.67 -19.48 -7.10
C ARG A 221 4.44 -20.40 -6.15
N GLU A 222 4.02 -20.48 -4.89
CA GLU A 222 4.63 -21.36 -3.89
C GLU A 222 4.50 -22.83 -4.30
N ALA A 223 3.31 -23.26 -4.77
CA ALA A 223 3.10 -24.61 -5.26
C ALA A 223 3.97 -24.95 -6.48
N LEU A 224 4.04 -24.04 -7.47
CA LEU A 224 4.90 -24.23 -8.64
C LEU A 224 6.38 -24.31 -8.26
N ARG A 225 6.81 -23.52 -7.28
CA ARG A 225 8.19 -23.56 -6.77
C ARG A 225 8.50 -24.91 -6.11
N GLN A 226 7.59 -25.43 -5.29
CA GLN A 226 7.76 -26.75 -4.67
C GLN A 226 7.87 -27.86 -5.73
N GLN A 227 7.03 -27.81 -6.78
CA GLN A 227 7.10 -28.76 -7.89
C GLN A 227 8.43 -28.67 -8.65
N ALA A 228 8.93 -27.46 -8.89
CA ALA A 228 10.23 -27.25 -9.53
C ALA A 228 11.38 -27.79 -8.66
N ASP A 229 11.36 -27.53 -7.35
CA ASP A 229 12.36 -28.03 -6.41
C ASP A 229 12.36 -29.56 -6.34
N GLU A 230 11.19 -30.19 -6.38
CA GLU A 230 11.07 -31.65 -6.43
C GLU A 230 11.59 -32.23 -7.75
N ALA A 231 11.28 -31.60 -8.89
CA ALA A 231 11.83 -32.01 -10.19
C ALA A 231 13.37 -31.89 -10.23
N ILE A 232 13.94 -30.84 -9.62
CA ILE A 232 15.39 -30.69 -9.49
C ILE A 232 15.99 -31.81 -8.64
N ARG A 233 15.35 -32.20 -7.54
CA ARG A 233 15.81 -33.32 -6.69
C ARG A 233 15.80 -34.64 -7.45
N VAL A 234 14.71 -34.95 -8.15
CA VAL A 234 14.59 -36.19 -8.94
C VAL A 234 15.61 -36.24 -10.07
N THR A 235 15.84 -35.13 -10.77
CA THR A 235 16.84 -35.07 -11.84
C THR A 235 18.26 -35.25 -11.31
N ALA A 236 18.59 -34.66 -10.15
CA ALA A 236 19.87 -34.88 -9.48
C ALA A 236 20.08 -36.34 -9.06
N GLN A 237 19.05 -37.00 -8.50
CA GLN A 237 19.09 -38.42 -8.17
C GLN A 237 19.29 -39.30 -9.41
N LEU A 238 18.60 -38.99 -10.51
CA LEU A 238 18.76 -39.71 -11.78
C LEU A 238 20.16 -39.54 -12.35
N ALA A 239 20.74 -38.34 -12.26
CA ALA A 239 22.11 -38.08 -12.69
C ALA A 239 23.12 -38.89 -11.86
N ALA A 240 22.96 -38.94 -10.53
CA ALA A 240 23.80 -39.75 -9.66
C ALA A 240 23.69 -41.25 -9.97
N LEU A 241 22.47 -41.76 -10.21
CA LEU A 241 22.26 -43.15 -10.60
C LEU A 241 22.90 -43.46 -11.95
N ARG A 242 22.74 -42.58 -12.95
CA ARG A 242 23.40 -42.72 -14.25
C ARG A 242 24.91 -42.78 -14.12
N GLN A 243 25.50 -41.93 -13.28
CA GLN A 243 26.93 -41.95 -13.03
C GLN A 243 27.38 -43.29 -12.42
N GLN A 244 26.65 -43.79 -11.41
CA GLN A 244 26.94 -45.09 -10.80
C GLN A 244 26.86 -46.25 -11.81
N LEU A 245 25.91 -46.22 -12.74
CA LEU A 245 25.81 -47.22 -13.81
C LEU A 245 26.98 -47.13 -14.80
N ASN A 246 27.40 -45.92 -15.15
CA ASN A 246 28.55 -45.71 -16.05
C ASN A 246 29.86 -46.19 -15.40
N ASP A 247 30.08 -45.84 -14.14
CA ASP A 247 31.28 -46.25 -13.39
C ASP A 247 31.34 -47.79 -13.27
N ARG A 248 30.19 -48.43 -12.99
CA ARG A 248 30.07 -49.90 -13.03
C ARG A 248 30.40 -50.48 -14.40
N GLY A 249 29.84 -49.90 -15.47
CA GLY A 249 30.11 -50.34 -16.84
C GLY A 249 31.59 -50.23 -17.22
N ALA A 250 32.29 -49.21 -16.71
CA ALA A 250 33.72 -49.06 -16.88
C ALA A 250 34.51 -50.16 -16.12
N SER A 251 34.19 -50.41 -14.85
CA SER A 251 34.85 -51.47 -14.06
C SER A 251 34.65 -52.86 -14.68
N MET A 252 33.43 -53.18 -15.13
CA MET A 252 33.15 -54.45 -15.82
C MET A 252 33.96 -54.62 -17.11
N ARG A 253 34.19 -53.53 -17.84
CA ARG A 253 34.99 -53.55 -19.08
C ARG A 253 36.45 -53.85 -18.79
N VAL A 254 37.01 -53.26 -17.73
CA VAL A 254 38.39 -53.53 -17.28
C VAL A 254 38.52 -54.98 -16.82
N ALA A 255 37.64 -55.44 -15.94
CA ALA A 255 37.67 -56.82 -15.46
C ALA A 255 37.52 -57.84 -16.61
N SER A 256 36.65 -57.58 -17.60
CA SER A 256 36.50 -58.44 -18.78
C SER A 256 37.77 -58.51 -19.63
N HIS A 257 38.50 -57.39 -19.76
CA HIS A 257 39.77 -57.36 -20.46
C HIS A 257 40.82 -58.23 -19.75
N ASP A 258 40.91 -58.12 -18.44
CA ASP A 258 41.93 -58.82 -17.65
C ASP A 258 41.64 -60.32 -17.53
N ILE A 259 40.37 -60.70 -17.42
CA ILE A 259 39.90 -62.10 -17.54
C ILE A 259 40.28 -62.67 -18.90
N ARG A 260 40.07 -61.92 -19.99
CA ARG A 260 40.43 -62.40 -21.34
C ARG A 260 41.94 -62.60 -21.50
N SER A 261 42.74 -61.66 -20.96
CA SER A 261 44.20 -61.75 -20.99
C SER A 261 44.70 -62.99 -20.23
N SER A 262 44.22 -63.19 -19.01
CA SER A 262 44.56 -64.35 -18.16
C SER A 262 44.11 -65.68 -18.78
N ILE A 263 42.94 -65.75 -19.43
CA ILE A 263 42.53 -66.93 -20.23
C ILE A 263 43.53 -67.22 -21.34
N GLY A 264 44.00 -66.18 -22.04
CA GLY A 264 45.01 -66.32 -23.09
C GLY A 264 46.30 -66.95 -22.56
N VAL A 265 46.76 -66.50 -21.39
CA VAL A 265 47.96 -67.04 -20.71
C VAL A 265 47.74 -68.49 -20.25
N VAL A 266 46.60 -68.79 -19.61
CA VAL A 266 46.26 -70.15 -19.17
C VAL A 266 46.20 -71.10 -20.36
N SER A 267 45.54 -70.69 -21.45
CA SER A 267 45.42 -71.50 -22.66
C SER A 267 46.79 -71.77 -23.28
N GLY A 268 47.64 -70.74 -23.41
CA GLY A 268 48.99 -70.87 -23.94
C GLY A 268 49.88 -71.79 -23.08
N ALA A 269 49.85 -71.60 -21.76
CA ALA A 269 50.59 -72.45 -20.82
C ALA A 269 50.12 -73.91 -20.88
N THR A 270 48.82 -74.15 -21.01
CA THR A 270 48.25 -75.50 -21.16
C THR A 270 48.69 -76.16 -22.47
N GLN A 271 48.80 -75.38 -23.55
CA GLN A 271 49.32 -75.86 -24.84
C GLN A 271 50.79 -76.29 -24.73
N LEU A 272 51.62 -75.46 -24.10
CA LEU A 272 53.05 -75.72 -23.87
C LEU A 272 53.27 -76.88 -22.90
N LEU A 273 52.39 -77.06 -21.92
CA LEU A 273 52.45 -78.17 -20.95
C LEU A 273 52.40 -79.53 -21.65
N LYS A 274 51.65 -79.62 -22.77
CA LYS A 274 51.56 -80.84 -23.59
C LYS A 274 52.87 -81.17 -24.31
N SER A 275 53.72 -80.18 -24.55
CA SER A 275 55.02 -80.32 -25.23
C SER A 275 56.23 -80.17 -24.30
N ALA A 276 56.02 -80.08 -22.99
CA ALA A 276 57.11 -79.89 -22.02
C ALA A 276 57.92 -81.19 -21.83
N GLU A 277 59.24 -81.09 -22.06
CA GLU A 277 60.20 -82.21 -21.98
C GLU A 277 60.83 -82.37 -20.59
N SER A 278 60.81 -81.31 -19.78
CA SER A 278 61.37 -81.26 -18.43
C SER A 278 60.27 -81.09 -17.38
N ASP A 279 60.41 -81.78 -16.24
CA ASP A 279 59.53 -81.57 -15.08
C ASP A 279 59.66 -80.17 -14.50
N ALA A 280 60.83 -79.52 -14.61
CA ALA A 280 61.00 -78.13 -14.19
C ALA A 280 60.12 -77.18 -15.02
N ASP A 281 60.03 -77.41 -16.33
CA ASP A 281 59.18 -76.60 -17.23
C ASP A 281 57.70 -76.84 -16.96
N ARG A 282 57.29 -78.09 -16.66
CA ARG A 282 55.91 -78.40 -16.25
C ARG A 282 55.52 -77.69 -14.96
N VAL A 283 56.38 -77.73 -13.95
CA VAL A 283 56.11 -77.06 -12.66
C VAL A 283 55.95 -75.55 -12.87
N HIS A 284 56.84 -74.93 -13.66
CA HIS A 284 56.74 -73.50 -13.97
C HIS A 284 55.45 -73.14 -14.72
N LEU A 285 55.06 -73.94 -15.72
CA LEU A 285 53.82 -73.72 -16.49
C LEU A 285 52.56 -73.91 -15.63
N LEU A 286 52.53 -74.94 -14.77
CA LEU A 286 51.43 -75.17 -13.82
C LEU A 286 51.30 -74.02 -12.81
N ASP A 287 52.42 -73.52 -12.31
CA ASP A 287 52.44 -72.37 -11.41
C ASP A 287 51.91 -71.09 -12.09
N MET A 288 52.23 -70.90 -13.39
CA MET A 288 51.69 -69.79 -14.18
C MET A 288 50.18 -69.91 -14.42
N ILE A 289 49.67 -71.13 -14.62
CA ILE A 289 48.23 -71.42 -14.72
C ILE A 289 47.54 -71.12 -13.39
N ASN A 290 48.02 -71.69 -12.28
CA ASN A 290 47.40 -71.50 -10.96
C ASN A 290 47.35 -70.03 -10.58
N ARG A 291 48.45 -69.28 -10.75
CA ARG A 291 48.46 -67.83 -10.48
C ARG A 291 47.43 -67.06 -11.29
N ASN A 292 47.23 -67.39 -12.57
CA ASN A 292 46.23 -66.72 -13.39
C ASN A 292 44.80 -67.15 -13.04
N VAL A 293 44.58 -68.41 -12.68
CA VAL A 293 43.27 -68.89 -12.19
C VAL A 293 42.91 -68.20 -10.86
N ASP A 294 43.85 -68.09 -9.93
CA ASP A 294 43.65 -67.38 -8.66
C ASP A 294 43.33 -65.89 -8.90
N ALA A 295 44.08 -65.24 -9.80
CA ALA A 295 43.82 -63.86 -10.19
C ALA A 295 42.43 -63.67 -10.82
N MET A 296 42.00 -64.58 -11.71
CA MET A 296 40.65 -64.55 -12.29
C MET A 296 39.56 -64.77 -11.24
N THR A 297 39.80 -65.63 -10.27
CA THR A 297 38.85 -65.93 -9.19
C THR A 297 38.68 -64.72 -8.27
N HIS A 298 39.77 -64.02 -7.95
CA HIS A 298 39.72 -62.74 -7.23
C HIS A 298 39.00 -61.64 -8.03
N LEU A 299 39.30 -61.49 -9.33
CA LEU A 299 38.60 -60.50 -10.17
C LEU A 299 37.10 -60.80 -10.31
N LEU A 300 36.70 -62.07 -10.37
CA LEU A 300 35.29 -62.49 -10.37
C LEU A 300 34.62 -62.20 -9.03
N ALA A 301 35.30 -62.44 -7.91
CA ALA A 301 34.80 -62.08 -6.59
C ALA A 301 34.60 -60.56 -6.46
N ASP A 302 35.58 -59.76 -6.87
CA ASP A 302 35.50 -58.29 -6.86
C ASP A 302 34.34 -57.78 -7.75
N LEU A 303 34.08 -58.44 -8.89
CA LEU A 303 32.95 -58.16 -9.78
C LEU A 303 31.59 -58.49 -9.15
N ILE A 304 31.51 -59.58 -8.38
CA ILE A 304 30.29 -60.05 -7.73
C ILE A 304 30.00 -59.21 -6.48
N ASP A 305 31.01 -58.89 -5.68
CA ASP A 305 30.88 -58.04 -4.48
C ASP A 305 30.52 -56.59 -4.83
N ALA A 306 30.93 -56.11 -6.01
CA ALA A 306 30.47 -54.84 -6.55
C ALA A 306 29.00 -54.86 -7.05
N SER A 307 28.35 -56.03 -7.06
CA SER A 307 26.99 -56.26 -7.56
C SER A 307 25.99 -56.37 -6.39
N PRO A 308 24.80 -55.74 -6.41
CA PRO A 308 23.93 -55.67 -5.24
C PRO A 308 23.16 -56.96 -4.90
N ILE A 309 23.41 -58.08 -5.58
CA ILE A 309 22.53 -59.27 -5.50
C ILE A 309 22.83 -60.14 -4.26
N GLY A 310 23.75 -59.73 -3.39
CA GLY A 310 24.28 -60.59 -2.33
C GLY A 310 24.22 -60.09 -0.89
N THR A 311 23.44 -59.08 -0.52
CA THR A 311 23.31 -58.68 0.90
C THR A 311 21.90 -58.18 1.24
N ASP A 312 20.94 -59.09 1.17
CA ASP A 312 19.78 -59.04 2.06
C ASP A 312 19.63 -60.43 2.71
N ARG A 313 20.27 -60.59 3.87
CA ARG A 313 20.01 -61.59 4.90
C ARG A 313 20.51 -61.11 6.26
#